data_AF-A0A8T4X631-F1
#
_entry.id   AF-A0A8T4X631-F1
#
_cell.length_a   1.000
_cell.length_b   1.000
_cell.length_c   1.000
_cell.angle_alpha   90.00
_cell.angle_beta   90.00
_cell.angle_gamma   90.00
#
_symmetry.space_group_name_H-M   'P 1'
#
loop_
_entity.id
_entity.type
_entity.pdbx_description
1 polymer ?
#
loop_
_entity_poly.entity_id
_entity_poly.type
_entity_poly.pdbx_seq_one_letter_code
_entity_poly.pdbx_strand_id
1 'polypeptide(L)'
;SKDLNLLEKIYDVIHSNQSQKIYQRQLEKNLEDDTTWFYLNKQAALVGTIALCEEPDESPLGPIKVVLTSSNIDSILDWLIL
;
A
#
# COMPACT_ATOMS: atom_id res chain seq x y z
N SER A 1 15.02 0.64 15.56
CA SER A 1 15.16 0.16 14.17
C SER A 1 13.84 0.42 13.49
N LYS A 2 13.77 1.38 12.56
CA LYS A 2 12.56 1.59 11.74
C LYS A 2 12.72 0.61 10.58
N ASP A 3 12.06 -0.54 10.66
CA ASP A 3 12.30 -1.67 9.76
C ASP A 3 11.84 -1.33 8.33
N LEU A 4 12.77 -0.84 7.51
CA LEU A 4 12.60 -0.62 6.07
C LEU A 4 12.16 -1.90 5.34
N ASN A 5 12.43 -3.07 5.92
CA ASN A 5 11.99 -4.38 5.45
C ASN A 5 10.46 -4.49 5.23
N LEU A 6 9.67 -3.65 5.92
CA LEU A 6 8.22 -3.64 5.76
C LEU A 6 7.77 -3.01 4.44
N LEU A 7 8.46 -1.93 4.02
CA LEU A 7 8.27 -1.30 2.71
C LEU A 7 8.76 -2.21 1.58
N GLU A 8 9.84 -2.96 1.80
CA GLU A 8 10.38 -3.92 0.83
C GLU A 8 9.39 -5.05 0.52
N LYS A 9 8.74 -5.64 1.53
CA LYS A 9 7.69 -6.65 1.31
C LYS A 9 6.47 -6.10 0.55
N ILE A 10 6.12 -4.84 0.81
CA ILE A 10 5.03 -4.16 0.10
C ILE A 10 5.44 -3.95 -1.36
N TYR A 11 6.66 -3.47 -1.60
CA TYR A 11 7.26 -3.32 -2.92
C TYR A 11 7.21 -4.64 -3.72
N ASP A 12 7.69 -5.73 -3.15
CA ASP A 12 7.74 -7.04 -3.81
C ASP A 12 6.34 -7.49 -4.29
N VAL A 13 5.32 -7.29 -3.45
CA VAL A 13 3.95 -7.74 -3.75
C VAL A 13 3.26 -6.87 -4.79
N ILE A 14 3.52 -5.56 -4.77
CA ILE A 14 3.04 -4.63 -5.81
C ILE A 14 3.58 -5.05 -7.17
N HIS A 15 4.87 -5.41 -7.23
CA HIS A 15 5.56 -5.81 -8.46
C HIS A 15 5.27 -7.25 -8.88
N SER A 16 4.89 -8.15 -7.96
CA SER A 16 4.62 -9.56 -8.29
C SER A 16 3.23 -9.83 -8.88
N ASN A 17 2.21 -9.05 -8.52
CA ASN A 17 0.80 -9.48 -8.67
C ASN A 17 -0.06 -8.69 -9.69
N GLN A 18 0.50 -8.07 -10.74
CA GLN A 18 -0.21 -7.15 -11.67
C GLN A 18 -1.02 -6.03 -10.99
N SER A 19 -0.88 -5.87 -9.66
CA SER A 19 -1.70 -5.02 -8.83
C SER A 19 -1.10 -3.60 -8.73
N GLN A 20 0.05 -3.38 -9.35
CA GLN A 20 0.72 -2.09 -9.50
C GLN A 20 -0.22 -0.98 -9.99
N LYS A 21 -1.06 -1.27 -10.99
CA LYS A 21 -2.02 -0.26 -11.51
C LYS A 21 -3.11 0.10 -10.51
N ILE A 22 -3.56 -0.88 -9.70
CA ILE A 22 -4.56 -0.64 -8.65
C ILE A 22 -3.94 0.19 -7.54
N TYR A 23 -2.72 -0.17 -7.14
CA TYR A 23 -1.96 0.52 -6.13
C TYR A 23 -1.68 1.97 -6.50
N GLN A 24 -1.17 2.20 -7.71
CA GLN A 24 -0.93 3.52 -8.28
C GLN A 24 -2.20 4.38 -8.24
N ARG A 25 -3.32 3.85 -8.74
CA ARG A 25 -4.60 4.57 -8.75
C ARG A 25 -5.07 4.95 -7.34
N GLN A 26 -4.92 4.06 -6.36
CA GLN A 26 -5.30 4.33 -4.98
C GLN A 26 -4.41 5.42 -4.37
N LEU A 27 -3.10 5.32 -4.54
CA LEU A 27 -2.16 6.31 -4.04
C LEU A 27 -2.38 7.69 -4.65
N GLU A 28 -2.56 7.77 -5.97
CA GLU A 28 -2.85 9.01 -6.70
C GLU A 28 -4.20 9.62 -6.27
N LYS A 29 -5.24 8.80 -6.14
CA LYS A 29 -6.59 9.24 -5.71
C LYS A 29 -6.59 9.79 -4.29
N ASN A 30 -5.75 9.23 -3.41
CA ASN A 30 -5.73 9.52 -1.99
C ASN A 30 -4.61 10.49 -1.58
N LEU A 31 -3.83 10.99 -2.55
CA LEU A 31 -2.75 11.93 -2.31
C LEU A 31 -3.33 13.28 -1.86
N GLU A 32 -2.92 13.71 -0.68
CA GLU A 32 -3.26 15.00 -0.08
C GLU A 32 -2.01 15.56 0.58
N ASP A 33 -1.53 16.68 0.05
CA ASP A 33 -0.28 17.34 0.44
C ASP A 33 0.93 16.39 0.47
N ASP A 34 1.44 16.09 1.65
CA ASP A 34 2.63 15.26 1.90
C ASP A 34 2.26 13.83 2.30
N THR A 35 1.00 13.45 2.10
CA THR A 35 0.42 12.22 2.65
C THR A 35 -0.44 11.48 1.62
N THR A 36 -0.37 10.15 1.63
CA THR A 36 -1.30 9.29 0.88
C THR A 36 -1.59 8.01 1.67
N TRP A 37 -2.55 7.22 1.22
CA TRP A 37 -2.94 5.98 1.90
C TRP A 37 -3.55 4.95 0.97
N PHE A 38 -3.50 3.69 1.41
CA PHE A 38 -4.10 2.54 0.73
C PHE A 38 -4.54 1.50 1.77
N TYR A 39 -5.31 0.50 1.32
CA TYR A 39 -5.78 -0.60 2.15
C TYR A 39 -5.09 -1.93 1.83
N LEU A 40 -4.78 -2.66 2.88
CA LEU A 40 -4.37 -4.06 2.83
C LEU A 40 -5.49 -4.97 3.34
N ASN A 41 -5.60 -6.16 2.75
CA ASN A 41 -6.48 -7.21 3.23
C ASN A 41 -5.96 -7.77 4.55
N LYS A 42 -6.74 -7.60 5.62
CA LYS A 42 -6.37 -8.07 6.97
C LYS A 42 -6.31 -9.60 7.08
N GLN A 43 -7.10 -10.33 6.29
CA GLN A 43 -7.06 -11.80 6.28
C GLN A 43 -5.79 -12.30 5.61
N ALA A 44 -5.38 -11.68 4.50
CA ALA A 44 -4.10 -11.98 3.87
C ALA A 44 -2.95 -11.71 4.85
N ALA A 45 -2.96 -10.55 5.52
CA ALA A 45 -1.94 -10.19 6.48
C ALA A 45 -1.87 -11.18 7.66
N LEU A 46 -3.00 -11.73 8.09
CA LEU A 46 -3.07 -12.73 9.16
C LEU A 46 -2.37 -14.04 8.78
N VAL A 47 -2.40 -14.43 7.50
CA VAL A 47 -1.73 -15.64 6.99
C VAL A 47 -0.32 -15.35 6.45
N GLY A 48 0.20 -14.14 6.65
CA GLY A 48 1.56 -13.75 6.26
C GLY A 48 1.71 -13.28 4.81
N THR A 49 0.60 -13.02 4.12
CA THR A 49 0.57 -12.55 2.73
C THR A 49 0.11 -11.09 2.68
N ILE A 50 0.54 -10.33 1.67
CA ILE A 50 0.03 -8.98 1.43
C ILE A 50 -0.92 -9.05 0.23
N ALA A 51 -2.10 -8.46 0.37
CA ALA A 51 -3.05 -8.28 -0.73
C ALA A 51 -3.69 -6.91 -0.59
N LEU A 52 -3.92 -6.25 -1.72
CA LEU A 52 -4.59 -4.95 -1.78
C LEU A 52 -6.10 -5.13 -1.73
N CYS A 53 -6.78 -4.16 -1.11
CA CYS A 53 -8.23 -4.02 -1.20
C CYS A 53 -8.53 -2.61 -1.73
N GLU A 54 -9.46 -2.51 -2.67
CA GLU A 54 -9.99 -1.22 -3.13
C GLU A 54 -11.04 -0.71 -2.15
N GLU A 55 -11.87 -1.62 -1.63
CA GLU A 55 -12.99 -1.27 -0.75
C GLU A 55 -12.86 -1.94 0.64
N PRO A 56 -13.30 -1.28 1.72
CA PRO A 56 -13.15 -1.80 3.08
C PRO A 56 -13.93 -3.11 3.34
N ASP A 57 -14.99 -3.35 2.58
CA ASP A 57 -15.88 -4.52 2.68
C ASP A 57 -15.29 -5.78 2.03
N GLU A 58 -14.22 -5.66 1.23
CA GLU A 58 -13.47 -6.80 0.67
C GLU A 58 -12.72 -7.60 1.74
N SER A 59 -12.63 -7.07 2.96
CA SER A 59 -12.17 -7.80 4.13
C SER A 59 -13.31 -7.90 5.17
N PRO A 60 -13.91 -9.09 5.36
CA PRO A 60 -14.81 -9.39 6.47
C PRO A 60 -14.29 -8.99 7.87
N LEU A 61 -12.98 -8.83 8.06
CA LEU A 61 -12.36 -8.39 9.32
C LEU A 61 -12.00 -6.89 9.34
N GLY A 62 -12.40 -6.16 8.30
CA GLY A 62 -11.98 -4.80 7.97
C GLY A 62 -10.59 -4.76 7.30
N PRO A 63 -10.25 -3.70 6.56
CA PRO A 63 -8.93 -3.54 5.97
C PRO A 63 -7.92 -3.06 7.00
N ILE A 64 -6.63 -3.15 6.66
CA ILE A 64 -5.56 -2.42 7.35
C ILE A 64 -5.28 -1.16 6.53
N LYS A 65 -5.51 0.03 7.11
CA LYS A 65 -5.15 1.31 6.48
C LYS A 65 -3.66 1.58 6.68
N VAL A 66 -2.93 1.73 5.58
CA VAL A 66 -1.53 2.18 5.61
C VAL A 66 -1.50 3.63 5.15
N VAL A 67 -0.89 4.49 5.96
CA VAL A 67 -0.71 5.92 5.69
C VAL A 67 0.78 6.18 5.50
N LEU A 68 1.12 6.81 4.38
CA LEU A 68 2.47 7.23 4.03
C LEU A 68 2.52 8.75 4.14
N THR A 69 3.44 9.27 4.95
CA THR A 69 3.66 10.72 5.09
C THR A 69 5.13 11.03 4.89
N SER A 70 5.43 11.99 4.02
CA SER A 70 6.79 12.40 3.68
C SER A 70 6.80 13.77 3.03
N SER A 71 7.76 14.62 3.43
CA SER A 71 8.02 15.90 2.75
C SER A 71 8.45 15.75 1.29
N ASN A 72 8.76 14.53 0.84
CA ASN A 72 9.04 14.20 -0.55
C ASN A 72 8.23 12.96 -0.95
N ILE A 73 6.91 13.03 -0.78
CA ILE A 73 6.01 11.92 -1.05
C ILE A 73 6.08 11.48 -2.51
N ASP A 74 6.20 12.42 -3.45
CA ASP A 74 6.29 12.14 -4.89
C ASP A 74 7.44 11.17 -5.20
N SER A 75 8.64 11.40 -4.67
CA SER A 75 9.78 10.49 -4.89
C SER A 75 9.58 9.10 -4.26
N ILE A 76 8.80 9.00 -3.18
CA ILE A 76 8.44 7.70 -2.58
C ILE A 76 7.46 6.97 -3.47
N LEU A 77 6.48 7.66 -4.04
CA LEU A 77 5.51 7.07 -4.95
C LEU A 77 6.19 6.62 -6.23
N ASP A 78 7.08 7.43 -6.79
CA ASP A 78 7.92 7.06 -7.93
C ASP A 78 8.71 5.78 -7.62
N TRP A 79 9.38 5.70 -6.46
CA TRP A 79 10.12 4.50 -6.09
C TRP A 79 9.24 3.27 -5.84
N LEU A 80 8.02 3.43 -5.30
CA LEU A 80 7.10 2.33 -5.05
C LEU A 80 6.41 1.80 -6.31
N ILE A 81 6.34 2.63 -7.36
CA ILE A 81 5.60 2.36 -8.59
C ILE A 81 6.55 2.04 -9.76
N LEU A 82 7.83 2.42 -9.73
CA LEU A 82 8.85 2.09 -10.76
C LEU A 82 9.51 0.72 -10.55
#